data_AF-A0A1H8CZ67-F1
#
_entry.id   AF-A0A1H8CZ67-F1
#
_cell.length_a   1.000
_cell.length_b   1.000
_cell.length_c   1.000
_cell.angle_alpha   90.00
_cell.angle_beta   90.00
_cell.angle_gamma   90.00
#
_symmetry.space_group_name_H-M   'P 1'
#
loop_
_entity.id
_entity.type
_entity.pdbx_description
1 polymer ?
#
loop_
_entity_poly.entity_id
_entity_poly.type
_entity_poly.pdbx_seq_one_letter_code
_entity_poly.pdbx_strand_id
1 'polypeptide(L)' 'MDEKSSQQNEIYRGYCFLEDGEYCPPIPFANLAQAIHYLNLQRLLQYRVIIVDDSDCIIAEAIEGTITFPNNMEEQLHEH' A
#
# COMPACT_ATOMS: atom_id res chain seq x y z
N MET A 1 29.39 9.61 8.56
CA MET A 1 29.36 8.21 8.11
C MET A 1 28.10 8.10 7.28
N ASP A 2 28.32 8.18 5.99
CA ASP A 2 27.31 8.28 4.94
C ASP A 2 26.40 7.06 5.00
N GLU A 3 25.12 7.31 5.28
CA GLU A 3 24.02 6.34 5.16
C GLU A 3 23.97 5.87 3.71
N LYS A 4 24.65 4.76 3.41
CA LYS A 4 24.36 3.97 2.22
C LYS A 4 23.02 3.27 2.47
N SER A 5 21.93 4.02 2.35
CA SER A 5 20.61 3.47 2.15
C SER A 5 20.66 2.77 0.81
N SER A 6 20.88 1.46 0.85
CA SER A 6 20.67 0.56 -0.28
C SER A 6 19.38 1.00 -0.95
N GLN A 7 19.46 1.45 -2.21
CA GLN A 7 18.31 1.61 -3.07
C GLN A 7 17.72 0.21 -3.30
N GLN A 8 17.05 -0.31 -2.28
CA GLN A 8 16.07 -1.36 -2.43
C GLN A 8 15.00 -0.70 -3.29
N ASN A 9 14.64 -1.29 -4.43
CA ASN A 9 13.61 -0.73 -5.30
C ASN A 9 12.29 -0.71 -4.50
N GLU A 10 11.95 0.43 -3.89
CA GLU A 10 10.76 0.64 -3.07
C GLU A 10 9.55 0.76 -4.01
N ILE A 11 9.13 -0.38 -4.56
CA ILE A 11 8.11 -0.46 -5.61
C ILE A 11 6.72 -0.17 -5.06
N TYR A 12 6.48 -0.33 -3.75
CA TYR A 12 5.17 -0.12 -3.17
C TYR A 12 5.22 0.87 -2.02
N ARG A 13 4.16 1.64 -1.85
CA ARG A 13 4.00 2.59 -0.73
C ARG A 13 2.63 2.41 -0.10
N GLY A 14 2.60 2.29 1.24
CA GLY A 14 1.36 2.23 2.01
C GLY A 14 1.07 3.54 2.72
N TYR A 15 -0.16 4.03 2.63
CA TYR A 15 -0.62 5.23 3.34
C TYR A 15 -1.77 4.87 4.26
N CYS A 16 -1.76 5.42 5.48
CA CYS A 16 -2.87 5.35 6.42
C CYS A 16 -3.50 6.73 6.56
N PHE A 17 -4.81 6.77 6.43
CA PHE A 17 -5.64 7.96 6.58
C PHE A 17 -6.48 7.84 7.84
N LEU A 18 -6.54 8.95 8.57
CA LEU A 18 -7.44 9.16 9.70
C LEU A 18 -8.82 9.57 9.20
N GLU A 19 -9.81 9.55 10.10
CA GLU A 19 -11.20 9.94 9.80
C GLU A 19 -11.30 11.41 9.32
N ASP A 20 -10.39 12.27 9.77
CA ASP A 20 -10.35 13.70 9.38
C ASP A 20 -9.68 13.93 8.01
N GLY A 21 -9.15 12.88 7.37
CA GLY A 21 -8.49 12.95 6.07
C GLY A 21 -6.99 13.26 6.13
N GLU A 22 -6.43 13.55 7.31
CA GLU A 22 -4.98 13.55 7.52
C GLU A 22 -4.40 12.15 7.29
N TYR A 23 -3.17 12.08 6.78
CA TYR A 23 -2.50 10.80 6.53
C TYR A 23 -1.10 10.76 7.14
N CYS A 24 -0.70 9.59 7.60
CA CYS A 24 0.64 9.35 8.10
C CYS A 24 1.66 9.29 6.93
N PRO A 25 2.95 9.58 7.18
CA PRO A 25 3.99 9.40 6.17
C PRO A 25 3.94 8.00 5.55
N PRO A 26 4.11 7.87 4.23
CA PRO A 26 4.03 6.58 3.57
C PRO A 26 5.11 5.63 4.04
N ILE A 27 4.76 4.36 4.17
CA ILE A 27 5.70 3.28 4.46
C ILE A 27 6.09 2.63 3.14
N PRO A 28 7.38 2.64 2.76
CA PRO A 28 7.84 1.98 1.55
C PRO A 28 7.99 0.47 1.75
N PHE A 29 7.71 -0.30 0.70
CA PHE A 29 7.88 -1.75 0.68
C PHE A 29 8.56 -2.21 -0.61
N ALA A 30 9.47 -3.18 -0.45
CA ALA A 30 10.19 -3.77 -1.58
C ALA A 30 9.37 -4.81 -2.37
N ASN A 31 8.23 -5.28 -1.84
CA ASN A 31 7.38 -6.27 -2.50
C ASN A 31 5.91 -6.19 -2.06
N LEU A 32 5.03 -6.74 -2.91
CA LEU A 32 3.57 -6.71 -2.70
C LEU A 32 3.14 -7.47 -1.44
N ALA A 33 3.79 -8.59 -1.11
CA ALA A 33 3.42 -9.40 0.04
C ALA A 33 3.56 -8.62 1.36
N GLN A 34 4.63 -7.85 1.53
CA GLN A 34 4.81 -6.97 2.68
C GLN A 34 3.76 -5.86 2.72
N ALA A 35 3.46 -5.25 1.57
CA ALA A 35 2.47 -4.19 1.47
C ALA A 35 1.05 -4.69 1.81
N ILE A 36 0.66 -5.87 1.32
CA ILE A 36 -0.63 -6.51 1.63
C ILE A 36 -0.68 -6.96 3.10
N HIS A 37 0.41 -7.45 3.66
CA HIS A 37 0.47 -7.76 5.09
C HIS A 37 0.22 -6.51 5.95
N TYR A 38 0.88 -5.40 5.61
CA TYR A 38 0.65 -4.11 6.24
C TYR A 38 -0.82 -3.66 6.12
N LEU A 39 -1.41 -3.72 4.93
CA LEU A 39 -2.82 -3.41 4.70
C LEU A 39 -3.75 -4.20 5.62
N ASN A 40 -3.50 -5.51 5.74
CA ASN A 40 -4.31 -6.40 6.59
C ASN A 40 -4.25 -6.05 8.07
N LEU A 41 -3.10 -5.58 8.56
CA LEU A 41 -2.94 -5.14 9.94
C LEU A 41 -3.60 -3.76 10.15
N GLN A 42 -3.35 -2.82 9.25
CA GLN A 42 -3.76 -1.42 9.42
C GLN A 42 -5.25 -1.20 9.15
N ARG A 43 -5.89 -1.99 8.28
CA ARG A 43 -7.33 -1.84 7.98
C ARG A 43 -8.22 -1.93 9.22
N LEU A 44 -7.77 -2.63 10.27
CA LEU A 44 -8.52 -2.80 11.51
C LEU A 44 -8.29 -1.66 12.51
N LEU A 45 -7.28 -0.82 12.26
CA LEU A 45 -6.82 0.23 13.18
C LEU A 45 -7.07 1.63 12.61
N GLN A 46 -7.09 1.77 11.29
CA GLN A 46 -7.15 3.04 10.57
C GLN A 46 -8.44 3.14 9.79
N TYR A 47 -8.91 4.37 9.57
CA TYR A 47 -10.14 4.62 8.83
C TYR A 47 -10.01 4.17 7.37
N ARG A 48 -8.90 4.52 6.73
CA ARG A 48 -8.60 4.13 5.37
C ARG A 48 -7.12 3.84 5.19
N VAL A 49 -6.81 2.81 4.42
CA VAL A 49 -5.44 2.42 4.10
C VAL A 49 -5.36 2.16 2.61
N ILE A 50 -4.37 2.73 1.92
CA ILE A 50 -4.13 2.45 0.50
C ILE A 50 -2.73 1.93 0.30
N ILE A 51 -2.57 1.02 -0.65
CA ILE A 51 -1.29 0.60 -1.19
C ILE A 51 -1.22 1.09 -2.64
N VAL A 52 -0.11 1.74 -2.99
CA VAL A 52 0.20 2.13 -4.36
C VAL A 52 1.47 1.45 -4.84
N ASP A 53 1.64 1.35 -6.17
CA ASP A 53 2.88 0.91 -6.81
C ASP A 53 3.87 2.08 -7.09
N ASP A 54 4.89 1.85 -7.92
CA ASP A 54 5.91 2.85 -8.23
C ASP A 54 5.35 3.98 -9.11
N SER A 55 4.31 3.68 -9.88
CA SER A 55 3.57 4.64 -10.70
C SER A 55 2.47 5.40 -9.94
N ASP A 56 2.41 5.29 -8.61
CA ASP A 56 1.38 5.90 -7.76
C ASP A 56 -0.06 5.44 -8.10
N CYS A 57 -0.24 4.28 -8.76
CA CYS A 57 -1.57 3.69 -8.96
C CYS A 57 -1.98 2.95 -7.69
N ILE A 58 -3.24 3.13 -7.26
CA ILE A 58 -3.81 2.33 -6.16
C ILE A 58 -3.96 0.90 -6.64
N ILE A 59 -3.39 -0.04 -5.90
CA ILE A 59 -3.49 -1.48 -6.20
C ILE A 59 -4.31 -2.23 -5.16
N ALA A 60 -4.41 -1.67 -3.95
CA ALA A 60 -5.27 -2.20 -2.90
C ALA A 60 -5.68 -1.04 -1.99
N GLU A 61 -6.93 -1.08 -1.53
CA GLU A 61 -7.49 -0.11 -0.62
C GLU A 61 -8.26 -0.85 0.47
N ALA A 62 -8.27 -0.29 1.66
CA ALA A 62 -9.17 -0.70 2.72
C ALA A 62 -9.86 0.52 3.30
N ILE A 63 -11.17 0.46 3.45
CA ILE A 63 -11.99 1.51 4.07
C ILE A 63 -12.85 0.84 5.14
N GLU A 64 -12.79 1.36 6.37
CA GLU A 64 -13.53 0.86 7.52
C GLU A 64 -13.39 -0.67 7.70
N GLY A 65 -12.16 -1.17 7.54
CA GLY A 65 -11.83 -2.59 7.65
C GLY A 65 -12.16 -3.45 6.42
N THR A 66 -12.85 -2.93 5.41
CA THR A 66 -13.19 -3.69 4.20
C THR A 66 -12.16 -3.45 3.11
N ILE A 67 -11.54 -4.51 2.59
CA ILE A 67 -10.56 -4.44 1.50
C ILE A 67 -11.29 -4.39 0.15
N THR A 68 -10.92 -3.43 -0.68
CA THR A 68 -11.31 -3.30 -2.07
C THR A 68 -10.05 -3.34 -2.95
N PHE A 69 -10.15 -4.05 -4.07
CA PHE A 69 -9.14 -4.00 -5.11
C PHE A 69 -9.76 -3.22 -6.28
N PRO A 70 -9.07 -2.22 -6.84
CA PRO A 70 -9.58 -1.53 -8.02
C PRO A 70 -9.77 -2.56 -9.13
N ASN A 71 -10.95 -2.51 -9.76
CA ASN A 71 -11.47 -3.49 -10.73
C ASN A 71 -10.58 -3.69 -11.98
N ASN A 72 -9.51 -2.91 -12.11
CA ASN A 72 -8.53 -2.99 -13.20
C ASN A 72 -7.35 -3.91 -12.90
N MET A 73 -7.24 -4.49 -11.70
CA MET A 73 -6.15 -5.43 -11.38
C MET A 73 -6.51 -6.90 -11.61
N GLU A 74 -7.75 -7.20 -12.00
CA GLU A 74 -8.16 -8.54 -12.43
C GLU A 74 -7.50 -8.94 -13.78
N GLU A 75 -7.12 -7.98 -14.62
CA GLU A 75 -6.50 -8.28 -15.93
C GLU A 75 -5.02 -8.69 -15.85
N GLN A 76 -4.30 -8.40 -14.75
CA GLN A 76 -2.87 -8.72 -14.66
C GLN A 76 -2.56 -10.10 -14.04
N LEU A 77 -3.58 -10.85 -13.60
CA LEU A 77 -3.41 -12.21 -13.06
C LEU A 77 -3.61 -13.33 -14.11
N HIS A 78 -3.93 -12.98 -15.35
CA HIS A 78 -4.22 -13.95 -16.43
C HIS A 78 -3.12 -14.04 -17.51
N GLU A 79 -1.91 -13.55 -17.23
CA GLU A 79 -0.72 -13.86 -18.03
C GLU A 79 0.37 -14.53 -17.17
N HIS A 80 0.17 -15.81 -16.87
CA HIS A 80 1.23 -16.77 -16.56
C HIS A 80 0.88 -18.16 -17.08
#